data_AF-A0AAN7UBB8-F1
#
_entry.id   AF-A0AAN7UBB8-F1
#
_cell.length_a   1.000
_cell.length_b   1.000
_cell.length_c   1.000
_cell.angle_alpha   90.00
_cell.angle_beta   90.00
_cell.angle_gamma   90.00
#
_symmetry.space_group_name_H-M   'P 1'
#
loop_
_entity.id
_entity.type
_entity.pdbx_description
1 polymer ?
#
loop_
_entity_poly.entity_id
_entity_poly.type
_entity_poly.pdbx_seq_one_letter_code
_entity_poly.pdbx_strand_id
1 'polypeptide(L)'
;MEPIPDISKLNINDGATTTTPNKKPQQNNKQTAKVALLTEEQVKKCLPILKCEVKDCNIQMNLDHFNNSLPIHMVVNKETNDFVIVKVDNQELEEYQLIYSVPKIQPFKNEILIQQQKLSSTEGNEKEETTIFTKFNSYYISNKWNGMNIQVFKYNGTDGKLYISAKPRASPFIQNDLKSGPIIDLINEIFLRDQIEITTENDGNYLKFATNFTNVGGDDNNNNNNNKLMVPKLIESLLLKKEKNIQSIVFELCGNKLPHIVKYDFDIDLKPLFTISAQGGLIKPIIIVNDNNDDKDGQNQFVQYVTIETKEIKEEEEENKKLIKKIEDIKIQLLKENKEFRIVNGLSENMIWFNHFSQEGRVLYLLNEQGTLINHRQIYSIKPKDTEKSHWEQFDNGIQSKLLMTIKEMTEKSITIDKENLRKELDLDQVSWNRHESDICSLVLPPVISTPLSKSKIVITCGLPACGKSYFSQAVAERSNGAWKRINQDDLGTRKKCEDLLKQYAKAGHHVIIDRCNQDIGQRRNWIKMAASFGVSQVHLIWFTIDQSVCKDRIVVRENHPTIPKGDEGIAIIDKFITMFVPPSEFEGFASLTKVSSEQESNDLIEKYISTVNNLNETTDA
;
A
#
# COMPACT_ATOMS: atom_id res chain seq x y z
N MET A 1 -26.78 -14.95 0.56
CA MET A 1 -25.95 -13.92 -0.10
C MET A 1 -26.76 -13.34 -1.23
N GLU A 2 -26.95 -12.03 -1.25
CA GLU A 2 -27.63 -11.35 -2.35
C GLU A 2 -26.86 -11.57 -3.68
N PRO A 3 -27.56 -11.70 -4.82
CA PRO A 3 -26.91 -11.96 -6.09
C PRO A 3 -26.16 -10.72 -6.61
N ILE A 4 -24.96 -10.98 -7.14
CA ILE A 4 -24.10 -10.00 -7.82
C ILE A 4 -24.83 -9.50 -9.09
N PRO A 5 -24.75 -8.20 -9.45
CA PRO A 5 -25.46 -7.66 -10.61
C PRO A 5 -24.99 -8.30 -11.93
N ASP A 6 -25.94 -8.64 -12.79
CA ASP A 6 -25.71 -9.15 -14.14
C ASP A 6 -25.22 -8.03 -15.07
N ILE A 7 -23.93 -8.08 -15.39
CA ILE A 7 -23.20 -7.14 -16.25
C ILE A 7 -23.27 -7.49 -17.75
N SER A 8 -24.05 -8.50 -18.15
CA SER A 8 -24.23 -8.93 -19.55
C SER A 8 -24.87 -7.89 -20.48
N LYS A 9 -25.23 -6.69 -19.98
CA LYS A 9 -25.89 -5.62 -20.75
C LYS A 9 -25.04 -4.38 -21.02
N LEU A 10 -23.74 -4.39 -20.72
CA LEU A 10 -22.83 -3.31 -21.14
C LEU A 10 -22.49 -3.47 -22.64
N ASN A 11 -23.33 -2.90 -23.50
CA ASN A 11 -23.05 -2.76 -24.93
C ASN A 11 -21.86 -1.81 -25.13
N ILE A 12 -20.75 -2.36 -25.63
CA ILE A 12 -19.66 -1.59 -26.24
C ILE A 12 -20.06 -1.40 -27.70
N ASN A 13 -20.46 -0.19 -28.07
CA ASN A 13 -20.60 0.18 -29.48
C ASN A 13 -19.39 1.01 -29.91
N ASP A 14 -18.61 0.45 -30.84
CA ASP A 14 -17.67 1.16 -31.70
C ASP A 14 -18.42 2.16 -32.60
N GLY A 15 -17.85 3.36 -32.80
CA GLY A 15 -18.51 4.45 -33.52
C GLY A 15 -18.37 4.39 -35.04
N ALA A 16 -19.42 4.84 -35.77
CA ALA A 16 -19.34 5.86 -36.84
C ALA A 16 -20.70 6.08 -37.57
N THR A 17 -21.15 7.35 -37.59
CA THR A 17 -21.92 8.09 -38.62
C THR A 17 -23.15 7.48 -39.32
N THR A 18 -24.35 8.04 -39.09
CA THR A 18 -25.17 8.90 -40.02
C THR A 18 -26.67 8.92 -39.67
N THR A 19 -27.27 10.13 -39.78
CA THR A 19 -28.69 10.48 -40.00
C THR A 19 -29.77 10.29 -38.88
N THR A 20 -30.33 11.42 -38.45
CA THR A 20 -31.67 11.64 -37.83
C THR A 20 -32.84 11.31 -38.80
N PRO A 21 -34.15 11.39 -38.43
CA PRO A 21 -34.83 11.57 -37.13
C PRO A 21 -36.04 10.60 -36.88
N ASN A 22 -36.48 10.40 -35.62
CA ASN A 22 -37.88 10.66 -35.16
C ASN A 22 -38.29 9.98 -33.83
N LYS A 23 -38.99 10.80 -33.02
CA LYS A 23 -40.13 10.55 -32.10
C LYS A 23 -39.98 9.70 -30.82
N LYS A 24 -40.24 10.41 -29.70
CA LYS A 24 -40.53 9.97 -28.32
C LYS A 24 -41.63 8.89 -28.23
N PRO A 25 -41.71 8.15 -27.11
CA PRO A 25 -42.68 8.55 -26.08
C PRO A 25 -42.14 8.57 -24.64
N GLN A 26 -42.79 9.41 -23.83
CA GLN A 26 -42.60 9.66 -22.40
C GLN A 26 -42.87 8.42 -21.53
N GLN A 27 -42.17 8.27 -20.40
CA GLN A 27 -42.77 7.72 -19.18
C GLN A 27 -42.03 8.16 -17.88
N ASN A 28 -42.70 9.11 -17.22
CA ASN A 28 -42.81 9.45 -15.79
C ASN A 28 -41.75 9.03 -14.74
N ASN A 29 -41.16 10.09 -14.19
CA ASN A 29 -40.60 10.29 -12.85
C ASN A 29 -41.19 9.46 -11.70
N LYS A 30 -40.28 8.82 -10.94
CA LYS A 30 -40.28 8.83 -9.47
C LYS A 30 -38.85 9.05 -8.98
N GLN A 31 -38.50 10.30 -8.70
CA GLN A 31 -37.26 10.70 -8.03
C GLN A 31 -37.36 10.32 -6.55
N THR A 32 -36.51 9.41 -6.10
CA THR A 32 -36.13 9.28 -4.68
C THR A 32 -35.12 10.40 -4.37
N ALA A 33 -35.47 11.28 -3.44
CA ALA A 33 -34.64 12.42 -3.05
C ALA A 33 -33.32 11.94 -2.40
N LYS A 34 -32.18 12.21 -3.04
CA LYS A 34 -30.86 12.14 -2.40
C LYS A 34 -30.83 13.21 -1.30
N VAL A 35 -30.72 12.79 -0.04
CA VAL A 35 -30.37 13.71 1.05
C VAL A 35 -28.98 14.26 0.74
N ALA A 36 -28.88 15.56 0.47
CA ALA A 36 -27.62 16.20 0.18
C ALA A 36 -26.76 16.27 1.46
N LEU A 37 -25.55 15.70 1.41
CA LEU A 37 -24.57 15.68 2.52
C LEU A 37 -24.29 17.11 3.06
N LEU A 38 -24.08 18.05 2.14
CA LEU A 38 -23.87 19.48 2.40
C LEU A 38 -24.75 20.31 1.47
N THR A 39 -25.14 21.51 1.90
CA THR A 39 -25.89 22.46 1.07
C THR A 39 -24.98 23.13 0.04
N GLU A 40 -25.55 23.66 -1.04
CA GLU A 40 -24.76 24.40 -2.05
C GLU A 40 -24.05 25.63 -1.45
N GLU A 41 -24.66 26.28 -0.45
CA GLU A 41 -24.05 27.42 0.24
C GLU A 41 -22.83 26.98 1.06
N GLN A 42 -22.93 25.85 1.78
CA GLN A 42 -21.82 25.29 2.54
C GLN A 42 -20.64 24.94 1.61
N VAL A 43 -20.91 24.35 0.45
CA VAL A 43 -19.87 24.03 -0.54
C VAL A 43 -19.24 25.31 -1.11
N LYS A 44 -20.04 26.33 -1.45
CA LYS A 44 -19.52 27.62 -1.96
C LYS A 44 -18.60 28.32 -0.96
N LYS A 45 -18.86 28.22 0.35
CA LYS A 45 -17.98 28.73 1.41
C LYS A 45 -16.62 28.01 1.45
N CYS A 46 -16.55 26.74 1.04
CA CYS A 46 -15.30 25.96 1.04
C CYS A 46 -14.37 26.29 -0.14
N LEU A 47 -14.92 26.68 -1.30
CA LEU A 47 -14.14 26.93 -2.52
C LEU A 47 -13.00 27.95 -2.36
N PRO A 48 -13.21 29.15 -1.79
CA PRO A 48 -12.12 30.11 -1.60
C PRO A 48 -11.07 29.62 -0.60
N ILE A 49 -11.46 28.81 0.38
CA ILE A 49 -10.56 28.22 1.38
C ILE A 49 -9.64 27.18 0.72
N LEU A 50 -10.21 26.30 -0.10
CA LEU A 50 -9.48 25.25 -0.83
C LEU A 50 -8.75 25.77 -2.08
N LYS A 51 -9.07 26.99 -2.52
CA LYS A 51 -8.61 27.55 -3.79
C LYS A 51 -8.94 26.62 -4.99
N CYS A 52 -10.10 25.96 -4.97
CA CYS A 52 -10.61 25.07 -6.04
C CYS A 52 -11.93 25.57 -6.65
N GLU A 53 -12.23 25.15 -7.88
CA GLU A 53 -13.57 25.27 -8.46
C GLU A 53 -14.44 24.07 -8.06
N VAL A 54 -15.77 24.21 -8.11
CA VAL A 54 -16.73 23.14 -7.73
C VAL A 54 -16.42 21.80 -8.40
N LYS A 55 -15.99 21.81 -9.67
CA LYS A 55 -15.66 20.61 -10.45
C LYS A 55 -14.46 19.83 -9.89
N ASP A 56 -13.56 20.54 -9.22
CA ASP A 56 -12.27 20.04 -8.72
C ASP A 56 -12.35 19.59 -7.26
N CYS A 57 -13.54 19.67 -6.64
CA CYS A 57 -13.73 19.26 -5.26
C CYS A 57 -14.66 18.02 -5.17
N ASN A 58 -14.56 17.25 -4.09
CA ASN A 58 -15.40 16.09 -3.78
C ASN A 58 -16.06 16.27 -2.41
N ILE A 59 -17.35 15.98 -2.31
CA ILE A 59 -18.11 16.11 -1.06
C ILE A 59 -18.19 14.72 -0.44
N GLN A 60 -17.71 14.58 0.79
CA GLN A 60 -17.60 13.29 1.46
C GLN A 60 -18.04 13.40 2.92
N MET A 61 -18.52 12.28 3.46
CA MET A 61 -18.63 12.07 4.90
C MET A 61 -17.82 10.83 5.24
N ASN A 62 -16.94 10.94 6.23
CA ASN A 62 -16.12 9.84 6.74
C ASN A 62 -16.29 9.73 8.25
N LEU A 63 -15.91 8.58 8.79
CA LEU A 63 -15.89 8.34 10.23
C LEU A 63 -14.46 8.51 10.74
N ASP A 64 -14.30 9.31 11.79
CA ASP A 64 -13.05 9.42 12.51
C ASP A 64 -12.95 8.30 13.54
N HIS A 65 -12.39 7.17 13.13
CA HIS A 65 -12.23 6.00 14.00
C HIS A 65 -11.24 6.23 15.15
N PHE A 66 -10.39 7.25 15.07
CA PHE A 66 -9.52 7.66 16.18
C PHE A 66 -10.33 8.26 17.34
N ASN A 67 -11.50 8.82 17.03
CA ASN A 67 -12.41 9.48 17.96
C ASN A 67 -13.77 8.78 18.02
N ASN A 68 -13.77 7.46 18.23
CA ASN A 68 -14.97 6.63 18.35
C ASN A 68 -15.91 6.67 17.13
N SER A 69 -15.35 6.74 15.93
CA SER A 69 -16.10 6.79 14.65
C SER A 69 -17.01 8.02 14.51
N LEU A 70 -16.53 9.18 14.96
CA LEU A 70 -17.27 10.45 14.86
C LEU A 70 -17.52 10.82 13.38
N PRO A 71 -18.76 11.15 12.96
CA PRO A 71 -19.03 11.48 11.56
C PRO A 71 -18.55 12.89 11.23
N ILE A 72 -17.67 13.00 10.24
CA ILE A 72 -17.07 14.24 9.76
C ILE A 72 -17.52 14.48 8.33
N HIS A 73 -18.14 15.63 8.08
CA HIS A 73 -18.54 16.06 6.73
C HIS A 73 -17.54 17.08 6.21
N MET A 74 -17.05 16.86 4.99
CA MET A 74 -15.96 17.67 4.44
C MET A 74 -16.06 17.85 2.93
N VAL A 75 -15.34 18.85 2.44
CA VAL A 75 -15.09 19.08 1.01
C VAL A 75 -13.59 18.89 0.74
N VAL A 76 -13.25 18.01 -0.20
CA VAL A 76 -11.86 17.62 -0.51
C VAL A 76 -11.46 18.16 -1.88
N ASN A 77 -10.29 18.78 -2.01
CA ASN A 77 -9.69 19.15 -3.29
C ASN A 77 -9.10 17.88 -3.96
N LYS A 78 -9.51 17.56 -5.19
CA LYS A 78 -9.09 16.34 -5.90
C LYS A 78 -7.62 16.32 -6.31
N GLU A 79 -7.00 17.49 -6.49
CA GLU A 79 -5.61 17.59 -6.93
C GLU A 79 -4.64 17.52 -5.74
N THR A 80 -4.92 18.31 -4.70
CA THR A 80 -4.03 18.42 -3.54
C THR A 80 -4.36 17.45 -2.41
N ASN A 81 -5.57 16.88 -2.42
CA ASN A 81 -6.20 16.17 -1.30
C ASN A 81 -6.40 17.01 -0.03
N ASP A 82 -6.14 18.32 -0.07
CA ASP A 82 -6.45 19.22 1.05
C ASP A 82 -7.98 19.21 1.26
N PHE A 83 -8.45 19.31 2.50
CA PHE A 83 -9.88 19.21 2.77
C PHE A 83 -10.35 20.19 3.83
N VAL A 84 -11.58 20.65 3.69
CA VAL A 84 -12.23 21.56 4.65
C VAL A 84 -13.29 20.77 5.42
N ILE A 85 -13.13 20.73 6.74
CA ILE A 85 -14.13 20.17 7.66
C ILE A 85 -15.24 21.20 7.83
N VAL A 86 -16.47 20.76 7.55
CA VAL A 86 -17.69 21.58 7.56
C VAL A 86 -18.60 21.21 8.73
N LYS A 87 -18.78 19.91 8.97
CA LYS A 87 -19.58 19.41 10.10
C LYS A 87 -18.80 18.38 10.90
N VAL A 88 -18.97 18.43 12.21
CA VAL A 88 -18.51 17.43 13.17
C VAL A 88 -19.74 16.93 13.91
N ASP A 89 -19.92 15.62 13.99
CA ASP A 89 -21.11 15.00 14.58
C ASP A 89 -22.44 15.50 13.97
N ASN A 90 -22.45 15.68 12.65
CA ASN A 90 -23.58 16.23 11.88
C ASN A 90 -23.95 17.70 12.22
N GLN A 91 -23.20 18.38 13.08
CA GLN A 91 -23.38 19.79 13.41
C GLN A 91 -22.40 20.66 12.62
N GLU A 92 -22.90 21.74 12.01
CA GLU A 92 -22.07 22.69 11.27
C GLU A 92 -21.18 23.49 12.22
N LEU A 93 -19.90 23.62 11.85
CA LEU A 93 -18.92 24.41 12.60
C LEU A 93 -19.15 25.91 12.36
N GLU A 94 -18.95 26.73 13.41
CA GLU A 94 -18.96 28.19 13.28
C GLU A 94 -17.88 28.68 12.31
N GLU A 95 -16.69 28.08 12.40
CA GLU A 95 -15.56 28.32 11.50
C GLU A 95 -15.13 27.01 10.82
N TYR A 96 -15.09 27.02 9.50
CA TYR A 96 -14.65 25.87 8.71
C TYR A 96 -13.14 25.69 8.81
N GLN A 97 -12.70 24.44 8.92
CA GLN A 97 -11.31 24.13 9.22
C GLN A 97 -10.64 23.47 8.02
N LEU A 98 -9.69 24.15 7.41
CA LEU A 98 -8.86 23.61 6.33
C LEU A 98 -7.76 22.73 6.91
N ILE A 99 -7.65 21.49 6.44
CA ILE A 99 -6.54 20.58 6.72
C ILE A 99 -5.69 20.42 5.45
N TYR A 100 -4.42 20.81 5.54
CA TYR A 100 -3.45 20.65 4.46
C TYR A 100 -2.97 19.21 4.36
N SER A 101 -3.01 18.62 3.18
CA SER A 101 -2.54 17.27 2.93
C SER A 101 -1.04 17.21 2.64
N VAL A 102 -0.44 16.08 3.02
CA VAL A 102 0.97 15.78 2.72
C VAL A 102 1.24 15.88 1.21
N PRO A 103 2.23 16.68 0.76
CA PRO A 103 2.56 16.80 -0.65
C PRO A 103 3.20 15.50 -1.19
N LYS A 104 3.15 15.32 -2.52
CA LYS A 104 3.85 14.22 -3.18
C LYS A 104 5.36 14.47 -3.12
N ILE A 105 6.12 13.51 -2.59
CA ILE A 105 7.59 13.53 -2.70
C ILE A 105 7.98 13.32 -4.17
N GLN A 106 8.87 14.15 -4.70
CA GLN A 106 9.30 14.14 -6.09
C GLN A 106 10.74 13.61 -6.21
N PRO A 107 11.12 12.88 -7.27
CA PRO A 107 12.51 12.54 -7.50
C PRO A 107 13.37 13.79 -7.69
N PHE A 108 14.53 13.85 -7.02
CA PHE A 108 15.47 14.95 -7.21
C PHE A 108 16.07 14.93 -8.62
N LYS A 109 16.11 16.09 -9.27
CA LYS A 109 16.77 16.36 -10.54
C LYS A 109 17.66 17.59 -10.42
N ASN A 110 18.78 17.60 -11.13
CA ASN A 110 19.72 18.72 -11.09
C ASN A 110 19.08 20.04 -11.56
N GLU A 111 18.05 19.98 -12.42
CA GLU A 111 17.31 21.16 -12.89
C GLU A 111 16.58 21.90 -11.75
N ILE A 112 16.37 21.26 -10.60
CA ILE A 112 15.79 21.90 -9.43
C ILE A 112 16.74 22.96 -8.87
N LEU A 113 18.05 22.74 -8.98
CA LEU A 113 19.07 23.66 -8.45
C LEU A 113 19.65 24.56 -9.54
N ILE A 114 19.65 24.11 -10.79
CA ILE A 114 20.26 24.80 -11.94
C ILE A 114 19.34 24.74 -13.16
N GLN A 115 18.72 25.86 -13.53
CA GLN A 115 17.86 25.96 -14.72
C GLN A 115 18.52 26.75 -15.84
N GLN A 116 18.53 26.21 -17.06
CA GLN A 116 18.95 26.94 -18.25
C GLN A 116 17.75 27.62 -18.90
N GLN A 117 17.73 28.96 -18.95
CA GLN A 117 16.73 29.71 -19.70
C GLN A 117 17.29 30.18 -21.05
N LYS A 118 16.55 29.90 -22.12
CA LYS A 118 16.79 30.46 -23.45
C LYS A 118 15.91 31.69 -23.62
N LEU A 119 16.48 32.90 -23.60
CA LEU A 119 15.75 34.09 -24.00
C LEU A 119 15.52 34.04 -25.52
N SER A 120 14.27 34.10 -25.95
CA SER A 120 13.94 34.32 -27.36
C SER A 120 14.02 35.82 -27.65
N SER A 121 15.10 36.29 -28.27
CA SER A 121 15.13 37.59 -28.94
C SER A 121 14.48 37.48 -30.31
N THR A 122 13.56 38.39 -30.63
CA THR A 122 12.87 38.45 -31.93
C THR A 122 13.69 39.06 -33.05
N GLU A 123 14.91 39.55 -32.80
CA GLU A 123 15.78 40.09 -33.84
C GLU A 123 17.22 39.61 -33.62
N GLY A 124 17.87 39.27 -34.73
CA GLY A 124 18.97 38.30 -34.79
C GLY A 124 20.27 38.69 -34.07
N ASN A 125 21.02 37.61 -33.81
CA ASN A 125 22.37 37.48 -33.27
C ASN A 125 22.51 37.43 -31.73
N GLU A 126 23.14 36.33 -31.31
CA GLU A 126 23.53 35.87 -29.97
C GLU A 126 22.40 35.35 -29.05
N LYS A 127 22.39 34.02 -28.87
CA LYS A 127 21.62 33.34 -27.82
C LYS A 127 22.42 33.45 -26.52
N GLU A 128 22.15 34.47 -25.70
CA GLU A 128 22.62 34.46 -24.31
C GLU A 128 21.82 33.41 -23.52
N GLU A 129 22.45 32.27 -23.22
CA GLU A 129 21.92 31.29 -22.27
C GLU A 129 22.20 31.78 -20.85
N THR A 130 21.16 32.19 -20.12
CA THR A 130 21.28 32.57 -18.71
C THR A 130 20.99 31.37 -17.83
N THR A 131 21.91 31.05 -16.92
CA THR A 131 21.75 29.98 -15.94
C THR A 131 21.20 30.58 -14.65
N ILE A 132 20.05 30.07 -14.20
CA ILE A 132 19.39 30.50 -12.96
C ILE A 132 19.63 29.45 -11.90
N PHE A 133 20.12 29.89 -10.75
CA PHE A 133 20.34 29.06 -9.58
C PHE A 133 19.18 29.19 -8.61
N THR A 134 18.77 28.08 -8.00
CA THR A 134 17.75 28.09 -6.97
C THR A 134 18.35 28.63 -5.68
N LYS A 135 17.66 29.64 -5.11
CA LYS A 135 18.07 30.28 -3.87
C LYS A 135 17.43 29.60 -2.65
N PHE A 136 18.26 29.22 -1.70
CA PHE A 136 17.87 28.66 -0.41
C PHE A 136 18.91 29.03 0.66
N ASN A 137 18.49 29.09 1.92
CA ASN A 137 19.33 29.51 3.05
C ASN A 137 19.86 28.32 3.84
N SER A 138 19.15 27.19 3.80
CA SER A 138 19.62 25.95 4.40
C SER A 138 19.01 24.76 3.67
N TYR A 139 19.61 23.59 3.86
CA TYR A 139 19.04 22.33 3.42
C TYR A 139 19.14 21.28 4.51
N TYR A 140 18.18 20.37 4.50
CA TYR A 140 18.14 19.22 5.39
C TYR A 140 18.05 17.95 4.57
N ILE A 141 18.89 16.98 4.88
CA ILE A 141 18.83 15.62 4.32
C ILE A 141 18.49 14.67 5.45
N SER A 142 17.38 13.95 5.32
CA SER A 142 16.92 12.95 6.29
C SER A 142 16.86 11.55 5.67
N ASN A 143 16.71 10.54 6.52
CA ASN A 143 16.40 9.19 6.08
C ASN A 143 15.03 9.11 5.40
N LYS A 144 14.93 8.22 4.42
CA LYS A 144 13.67 7.78 3.82
C LYS A 144 13.39 6.34 4.28
N TRP A 145 12.31 6.13 5.03
CA TRP A 145 12.07 4.88 5.74
C TRP A 145 11.13 3.89 5.02
N ASN A 146 10.80 4.07 3.74
CA ASN A 146 9.89 3.18 3.00
C ASN A 146 8.59 2.82 3.77
N GLY A 147 8.17 3.72 4.65
CA GLY A 147 7.07 3.52 5.57
C GLY A 147 5.77 4.05 5.00
N MET A 148 4.66 3.68 5.62
CA MET A 148 3.38 4.30 5.30
C MET A 148 3.36 5.72 5.87
N ASN A 149 3.04 6.71 5.03
CA ASN A 149 2.92 8.08 5.49
C ASN A 149 1.65 8.23 6.33
N ILE A 150 1.83 8.60 7.60
CA ILE A 150 0.76 8.87 8.56
C ILE A 150 0.82 10.35 8.93
N GLN A 151 -0.22 11.09 8.58
CA GLN A 151 -0.40 12.46 9.00
C GLN A 151 -1.32 12.49 10.22
N VAL A 152 -0.77 12.90 11.36
CA VAL A 152 -1.54 13.16 12.58
C VAL A 152 -1.86 14.65 12.63
N PHE A 153 -3.14 14.99 12.72
CA PHE A 153 -3.62 16.37 12.65
C PHE A 153 -4.65 16.65 13.73
N LYS A 154 -4.85 17.94 14.03
CA LYS A 154 -5.85 18.40 14.99
C LYS A 154 -6.98 19.18 14.34
N TYR A 155 -8.18 19.08 14.90
CA TYR A 155 -9.35 19.87 14.52
C TYR A 155 -10.24 20.15 15.74
N ASN A 156 -11.04 21.21 15.69
CA ASN A 156 -11.98 21.58 16.75
C ASN A 156 -13.39 21.02 16.46
N GLY A 157 -14.08 20.55 17.49
CA GLY A 157 -15.50 20.19 17.41
C GLY A 157 -16.43 21.38 17.69
N THR A 158 -17.74 21.17 17.49
CA THR A 158 -18.78 22.14 17.86
C THR A 158 -18.94 22.30 19.38
N ASP A 159 -18.43 21.35 20.16
CA ASP A 159 -18.41 21.38 21.62
C ASP A 159 -17.26 22.23 22.19
N GLY A 160 -16.47 22.89 21.33
CA GLY A 160 -15.32 23.69 21.70
C GLY A 160 -14.10 22.88 22.15
N LYS A 161 -14.13 21.54 21.99
CA LYS A 161 -12.99 20.67 22.30
C LYS A 161 -12.11 20.46 21.07
N LEU A 162 -10.82 20.20 21.33
CA LEU A 162 -9.86 19.78 20.32
C LEU A 162 -9.82 18.26 20.21
N TYR A 163 -9.85 17.78 18.97
CA TYR A 163 -9.72 16.39 18.57
C TYR A 163 -8.38 16.18 17.85
N ILE A 164 -7.71 15.07 18.14
CA ILE A 164 -6.55 14.58 17.39
C ILE A 164 -6.99 13.39 16.56
N SER A 165 -6.63 13.39 15.28
CA SER A 165 -6.89 12.26 14.39
C SER A 165 -5.68 11.99 13.49
N ALA A 166 -5.74 10.88 12.77
CA ALA A 166 -4.69 10.44 11.87
C ALA A 166 -5.27 10.04 10.52
N LYS A 167 -4.47 10.23 9.46
CA LYS A 167 -4.82 9.78 8.12
C LYS A 167 -3.62 9.28 7.33
N PRO A 168 -3.82 8.28 6.45
CA PRO A 168 -2.85 7.98 5.42
C PRO A 168 -2.96 9.02 4.28
N ARG A 169 -2.12 8.88 3.26
CA ARG A 169 -2.12 9.80 2.12
C ARG A 169 -3.37 9.71 1.23
N ALA A 170 -3.97 8.51 1.12
CA ALA A 170 -5.03 8.22 0.16
C ALA A 170 -6.46 8.37 0.71
N SER A 171 -6.64 8.43 2.04
CA SER A 171 -7.95 8.60 2.67
C SER A 171 -7.93 9.78 3.66
N PRO A 172 -9.10 10.39 3.95
CA PRO A 172 -9.18 11.51 4.90
C PRO A 172 -8.96 11.11 6.36
N PHE A 173 -9.23 9.84 6.71
CA PHE A 173 -9.09 9.28 8.05
C PHE A 173 -8.52 7.85 7.96
N ILE A 174 -7.82 7.44 9.01
CA ILE A 174 -7.31 6.08 9.15
C ILE A 174 -8.41 5.14 9.68
N GLN A 175 -8.35 3.87 9.31
CA GLN A 175 -9.26 2.84 9.78
C GLN A 175 -8.52 1.50 9.92
N ASN A 176 -8.98 0.66 10.84
CA ASN A 176 -8.61 -0.74 10.86
C ASN A 176 -9.52 -1.49 9.89
N ASP A 177 -8.93 -2.18 8.92
CA ASP A 177 -9.69 -3.01 7.99
C ASP A 177 -8.84 -4.20 7.51
N LEU A 178 -9.48 -5.10 6.77
CA LEU A 178 -8.82 -6.29 6.20
C LEU A 178 -7.80 -5.93 5.10
N LYS A 179 -7.77 -4.68 4.59
CA LYS A 179 -6.87 -4.19 3.52
C LYS A 179 -5.59 -3.57 4.06
N SER A 180 -5.74 -2.64 4.97
CA SER A 180 -4.76 -1.76 5.58
C SER A 180 -4.18 -2.37 6.86
N GLY A 181 -4.85 -3.36 7.44
CA GLY A 181 -4.47 -4.00 8.69
C GLY A 181 -4.84 -3.17 9.92
N PRO A 182 -4.40 -3.58 11.12
CA PRO A 182 -4.75 -2.94 12.39
C PRO A 182 -3.92 -1.67 12.64
N ILE A 183 -3.93 -0.70 11.71
CA ILE A 183 -3.04 0.47 11.79
C ILE A 183 -3.31 1.35 13.00
N ILE A 184 -4.60 1.54 13.36
CA ILE A 184 -4.96 2.30 14.56
C ILE A 184 -4.38 1.63 15.80
N ASP A 185 -4.46 0.30 15.87
CA ASP A 185 -3.95 -0.45 17.02
C ASP A 185 -2.43 -0.33 17.11
N LEU A 186 -1.72 -0.37 15.97
CA LEU A 186 -0.27 -0.16 15.91
C LEU A 186 0.12 1.27 16.34
N ILE A 187 -0.61 2.29 15.89
CA ILE A 187 -0.36 3.69 16.29
C ILE A 187 -0.61 3.85 17.79
N ASN A 188 -1.71 3.30 18.31
CA ASN A 188 -2.04 3.36 19.73
C ASN A 188 -1.00 2.60 20.56
N GLU A 189 -0.52 1.45 20.11
CA GLU A 189 0.58 0.72 20.74
C GLU A 189 1.82 1.63 20.87
N ILE A 190 2.21 2.35 19.80
CA ILE A 190 3.35 3.27 19.81
C ILE A 190 3.10 4.45 20.76
N PHE A 191 1.91 5.03 20.72
CA PHE A 191 1.51 6.14 21.58
C PHE A 191 1.49 5.79 23.07
N LEU A 192 1.35 4.51 23.42
CA LEU A 192 1.43 4.02 24.80
C LEU A 192 2.87 3.84 25.31
N ARG A 193 3.87 3.74 24.43
CA ARG A 193 5.27 3.44 24.82
C ARG A 193 5.99 4.62 25.46
N ASP A 194 5.73 5.84 24.98
CA ASP A 194 6.39 7.06 25.45
C ASP A 194 5.36 8.17 25.68
N GLN A 195 4.88 8.25 26.92
CA GLN A 195 3.89 9.21 27.37
C GLN A 195 4.48 10.14 28.42
N ILE A 196 3.99 11.37 28.43
CA ILE A 196 4.33 12.40 29.39
C ILE A 196 3.07 12.89 30.10
N GLU A 197 3.24 13.34 31.34
CA GLU A 197 2.15 13.92 32.13
C GLU A 197 2.01 15.42 31.82
N ILE A 198 0.79 15.87 31.49
CA ILE A 198 0.45 17.29 31.33
C ILE A 198 -0.66 17.68 32.32
N THR A 199 -0.69 18.96 32.72
CA THR A 199 -1.73 19.52 33.59
C THR A 199 -2.63 20.49 32.81
N THR A 200 -3.95 20.30 32.87
CA THR A 200 -4.90 21.07 32.03
C THR A 200 -5.35 22.39 32.63
N GLU A 201 -5.21 22.61 33.94
CA GLU A 201 -5.84 23.74 34.64
C GLU A 201 -4.88 24.85 35.12
N ASN A 202 -3.58 24.61 35.29
CA ASN A 202 -2.70 25.59 35.96
C ASN A 202 -1.88 26.52 35.05
N ASP A 203 -1.77 26.28 33.74
CA ASP A 203 -0.81 27.03 32.90
C ASP A 203 -1.42 27.89 31.78
N GLY A 204 -2.74 27.85 31.54
CA GLY A 204 -3.38 28.59 30.42
C GLY A 204 -2.89 28.20 29.01
N ASN A 205 -2.04 27.17 28.90
CA ASN A 205 -1.31 26.78 27.69
C ASN A 205 -1.95 25.62 26.90
N TYR A 206 -2.98 24.95 27.43
CA TYR A 206 -3.57 23.73 26.88
C TYR A 206 -5.09 23.88 26.65
N LEU A 207 -5.59 23.32 25.55
CA LEU A 207 -7.02 23.35 25.18
C LEU A 207 -7.80 22.27 25.92
N LYS A 208 -9.14 22.37 25.97
CA LYS A 208 -9.98 21.22 26.36
C LYS A 208 -9.93 20.18 25.25
N PHE A 209 -9.57 18.93 25.55
CA PHE A 209 -9.42 17.86 24.56
C PHE A 209 -10.54 16.82 24.69
N ALA A 210 -10.95 16.22 23.58
CA ALA A 210 -11.96 15.16 23.53
C ALA A 210 -11.35 13.76 23.28
N THR A 211 -10.14 13.70 22.71
CA THR A 211 -9.46 12.46 22.37
C THR A 211 -9.23 11.60 23.61
N ASN A 212 -9.42 10.28 23.50
CA ASN A 212 -9.25 9.31 24.59
C ASN A 212 -7.77 9.21 25.04
N PHE A 213 -7.28 10.17 25.82
CA PHE A 213 -6.03 10.08 26.56
C PHE A 213 -6.30 9.59 27.99
N THR A 214 -5.38 8.83 28.58
CA THR A 214 -5.59 8.21 29.89
C THR A 214 -5.41 9.22 31.02
N ASN A 215 -6.41 9.35 31.89
CA ASN A 215 -6.35 10.16 33.10
C ASN A 215 -5.48 9.50 34.18
N VAL A 216 -4.69 10.30 34.90
CA VAL A 216 -3.87 9.83 36.03
C VAL A 216 -4.56 10.21 37.35
N GLY A 217 -5.46 9.34 37.83
CA GLY A 217 -6.11 9.42 39.16
C GLY A 217 -7.61 9.75 39.13
N GLY A 218 -8.49 9.12 39.92
CA GLY A 218 -8.30 8.11 40.96
C GLY A 218 -9.63 7.51 41.47
N ASP A 219 -9.51 6.56 42.39
CA ASP A 219 -10.60 5.95 43.17
C ASP A 219 -11.58 7.00 43.74
N ASP A 220 -12.85 6.59 43.75
CA ASP A 220 -14.11 7.32 44.00
C ASP A 220 -14.28 8.17 45.28
N ASN A 221 -13.24 8.62 46.01
CA ASN A 221 -13.48 9.19 47.35
C ASN A 221 -12.68 10.42 47.80
N ASN A 222 -12.15 11.28 46.92
CA ASN A 222 -11.75 12.62 47.38
C ASN A 222 -11.97 13.72 46.33
N ASN A 223 -12.85 14.65 46.69
CA ASN A 223 -13.41 15.72 45.87
C ASN A 223 -12.47 16.94 45.72
N ASN A 224 -11.19 16.68 45.54
CA ASN A 224 -10.15 17.65 45.26
C ASN A 224 -9.04 16.87 44.56
N ASN A 225 -8.85 16.95 43.24
CA ASN A 225 -7.58 16.53 42.63
C ASN A 225 -7.43 16.95 41.15
N ASN A 226 -6.33 17.67 40.90
CA ASN A 226 -5.74 18.10 39.64
C ASN A 226 -5.96 17.14 38.45
N ASN A 227 -6.59 17.63 37.37
CA ASN A 227 -6.73 16.91 36.10
C ASN A 227 -5.35 16.74 35.40
N LYS A 228 -4.67 15.65 35.72
CA LYS A 228 -3.43 15.18 35.07
C LYS A 228 -3.76 14.18 33.97
N LEU A 229 -3.21 14.41 32.76
CA LEU A 229 -3.38 13.50 31.62
C LEU A 229 -2.04 12.97 31.13
N MET A 230 -2.01 11.71 30.73
CA MET A 230 -0.89 11.15 29.97
C MET A 230 -1.12 11.38 28.49
N VAL A 231 -0.16 12.01 27.82
CA VAL A 231 -0.20 12.24 26.36
C VAL A 231 1.05 11.67 25.70
N PRO A 232 0.96 11.11 24.48
CA PRO A 232 2.13 10.66 23.75
C PRO A 232 3.08 11.83 23.52
N LYS A 233 4.35 11.67 23.86
CA LYS A 233 5.37 12.71 23.72
C LYS A 233 5.46 13.25 22.29
N LEU A 234 5.28 12.38 21.29
CA LEU A 234 5.25 12.74 19.86
C LEU A 234 4.11 13.70 19.49
N ILE A 235 2.99 13.64 20.22
CA ILE A 235 1.77 14.41 19.94
C ILE A 235 1.66 15.64 20.85
N GLU A 236 2.45 15.71 21.93
CA GLU A 236 2.51 16.85 22.84
C GLU A 236 2.60 18.18 22.09
N SER A 237 3.45 18.29 21.07
CA SER A 237 3.60 19.54 20.32
C SER A 237 2.36 19.98 19.52
N LEU A 238 1.44 19.06 19.20
CA LEU A 238 0.11 19.41 18.66
C LEU A 238 -0.82 19.95 19.74
N LEU A 239 -0.61 19.53 20.99
CA LEU A 239 -1.40 19.86 22.18
C LEU A 239 -0.88 21.12 22.91
N LEU A 240 0.40 21.46 22.74
CA LEU A 240 1.11 22.52 23.45
C LEU A 240 1.08 23.88 22.74
N LYS A 241 0.48 24.87 23.42
CA LYS A 241 0.51 26.34 23.18
C LYS A 241 -0.16 26.85 21.90
N LYS A 242 -1.12 27.78 22.08
CA LYS A 242 -1.69 28.65 21.02
C LYS A 242 -0.64 29.37 20.17
N GLU A 243 0.58 29.52 20.69
CA GLU A 243 1.72 30.21 20.06
C GLU A 243 2.41 29.37 18.96
N LYS A 244 2.29 28.03 18.97
CA LYS A 244 2.83 27.18 17.92
C LYS A 244 1.74 26.91 16.89
N ASN A 245 1.84 27.60 15.76
CA ASN A 245 0.92 27.48 14.63
C ASN A 245 1.07 26.16 13.84
N ILE A 246 1.20 25.02 14.53
CA ILE A 246 1.32 23.69 13.93
C ILE A 246 -0.08 23.07 13.85
N GLN A 247 -0.47 22.61 12.66
CA GLN A 247 -1.72 21.90 12.41
C GLN A 247 -1.54 20.37 12.44
N SER A 248 -0.45 19.87 11.84
CA SER A 248 -0.23 18.43 11.72
C SER A 248 1.24 18.07 11.79
N ILE A 249 1.51 16.85 12.23
CA ILE A 249 2.82 16.19 12.18
C ILE A 249 2.71 15.00 11.23
N VAL A 250 3.71 14.85 10.37
CA VAL A 250 3.79 13.74 9.42
C VAL A 250 4.86 12.77 9.88
N PHE A 251 4.51 11.50 9.87
CA PHE A 251 5.36 10.38 10.24
C PHE A 251 5.44 9.36 9.09
N GLU A 252 6.49 8.55 9.10
CA GLU A 252 6.51 7.27 8.40
C GLU A 252 6.35 6.14 9.42
N LEU A 253 5.30 5.33 9.25
CA LEU A 253 5.08 4.10 10.02
C LEU A 253 5.91 2.98 9.39
N CYS A 254 6.91 2.50 10.10
CA CYS A 254 7.84 1.47 9.65
C CYS A 254 8.33 0.59 10.79
N GLY A 255 8.82 -0.61 10.47
CA GLY A 255 9.41 -1.53 11.43
C GLY A 255 9.25 -2.98 11.00
N ASN A 256 9.75 -3.92 11.79
CA ASN A 256 9.77 -5.34 11.43
C ASN A 256 8.39 -6.02 11.38
N LYS A 257 7.34 -5.41 11.94
CA LYS A 257 5.94 -5.90 11.90
C LYS A 257 5.22 -5.61 10.58
N LEU A 258 5.78 -4.78 9.70
CA LEU A 258 5.20 -4.43 8.40
C LEU A 258 6.11 -4.86 7.25
N PRO A 259 5.54 -5.21 6.07
CA PRO A 259 6.33 -5.57 4.91
C PRO A 259 6.98 -4.32 4.29
N HIS A 260 8.31 -4.28 4.24
CA HIS A 260 9.09 -3.20 3.63
C HIS A 260 10.18 -3.74 2.68
N ILE A 261 10.61 -2.94 1.70
CA ILE A 261 11.77 -3.28 0.88
C ILE A 261 13.05 -3.22 1.72
N VAL A 262 13.06 -2.35 2.72
CA VAL A 262 14.12 -2.20 3.72
C VAL A 262 13.88 -3.18 4.85
N LYS A 263 14.94 -3.90 5.26
CA LYS A 263 14.88 -4.77 6.43
C LYS A 263 15.13 -3.95 7.70
N TYR A 264 14.09 -3.76 8.51
CA TYR A 264 14.20 -3.12 9.82
C TYR A 264 14.58 -4.09 10.93
N ASP A 265 15.45 -3.64 11.82
CA ASP A 265 15.91 -4.32 13.03
C ASP A 265 15.17 -3.86 14.29
N PHE A 266 14.37 -2.79 14.20
CA PHE A 266 13.49 -2.32 15.26
C PHE A 266 12.03 -2.79 15.07
N ASP A 267 11.27 -2.79 16.17
CA ASP A 267 9.83 -3.05 16.17
C ASP A 267 9.07 -1.95 15.38
N ILE A 268 7.74 -2.04 15.26
CA ILE A 268 6.93 -0.98 14.66
C ILE A 268 7.16 0.38 15.36
N ASP A 269 7.35 1.44 14.59
CA ASP A 269 7.58 2.79 15.12
C ASP A 269 7.06 3.88 14.17
N LEU A 270 6.82 5.09 14.71
CA LEU A 270 6.43 6.28 13.96
C LEU A 270 7.63 7.23 13.86
N LYS A 271 8.32 7.21 12.72
CA LYS A 271 9.47 8.09 12.49
C LYS A 271 8.99 9.48 12.09
N PRO A 272 9.22 10.54 12.89
CA PRO A 272 8.76 11.89 12.58
C PRO A 272 9.52 12.45 11.37
N LEU A 273 8.81 13.07 10.45
CA LEU A 273 9.38 13.66 9.23
C LEU A 273 9.36 15.18 9.26
N PHE A 274 8.16 15.76 9.37
CA PHE A 274 7.96 17.22 9.31
C PHE A 274 6.63 17.63 9.93
N THR A 275 6.51 18.93 10.18
CA THR A 275 5.30 19.60 10.65
C THR A 275 4.69 20.43 9.52
N ILE A 276 3.37 20.61 9.55
CA ILE A 276 2.63 21.50 8.65
C ILE A 276 1.93 22.57 9.49
N SER A 277 2.13 23.82 9.09
CA SER A 277 1.56 25.01 9.72
C SER A 277 0.07 25.18 9.40
N ALA A 278 -0.72 25.64 10.38
CA ALA A 278 -2.13 25.98 10.15
C ALA A 278 -2.29 27.24 9.27
N GLN A 279 -1.31 28.13 9.27
CA GLN A 279 -1.29 29.32 8.41
C GLN A 279 -0.48 28.99 7.15
N GLY A 280 -1.17 28.93 6.01
CA GLY A 280 -0.54 28.78 4.70
C GLY A 280 0.08 27.42 4.40
N GLY A 281 -0.07 26.42 5.27
CA GLY A 281 0.42 25.06 5.02
C GLY A 281 1.95 24.96 4.95
N LEU A 282 2.67 25.87 5.61
CA LEU A 282 4.15 25.89 5.61
C LEU A 282 4.70 24.60 6.22
N ILE A 283 5.61 23.95 5.50
CA ILE A 283 6.24 22.69 5.92
C ILE A 283 7.60 22.97 6.55
N LYS A 284 7.82 22.42 7.74
CA LYS A 284 9.09 22.49 8.47
C LYS A 284 9.57 21.09 8.85
N PRO A 285 10.76 20.64 8.39
CA PRO A 285 11.29 19.34 8.77
C PRO A 285 11.55 19.25 10.28
N ILE A 286 11.31 18.07 10.83
CA ILE A 286 11.68 17.75 12.21
C ILE A 286 13.15 17.34 12.17
N ILE A 287 14.00 18.19 12.72
CA ILE A 287 15.44 17.96 12.81
C ILE A 287 15.68 17.17 14.10
N ILE A 288 16.11 15.93 13.94
CA ILE A 288 16.48 15.07 15.08
C ILE A 288 17.94 15.37 15.39
N VAL A 289 18.19 16.07 16.50
CA VAL A 289 19.55 16.30 17.02
C VAL A 289 19.83 15.20 18.04
N ASN A 290 20.72 14.27 17.72
CA ASN A 290 21.15 13.26 18.69
C ASN A 290 22.21 13.90 19.59
N ASP A 291 21.86 14.17 20.85
CA ASP A 291 22.78 14.72 21.86
C ASP A 291 23.81 13.68 22.40
N ASN A 292 23.80 12.43 21.92
CA ASN A 292 24.68 11.37 22.42
C ASN A 292 25.39 10.62 21.29
N ASN A 293 26.71 10.45 21.44
CA ASN A 293 27.62 9.63 20.63
C ASN A 293 27.32 8.11 20.69
N ASP A 294 26.06 7.69 20.80
CA ASP A 294 25.65 6.28 20.74
C ASP A 294 25.25 5.89 19.31
N ASP A 295 26.15 6.10 18.36
CA ASP A 295 26.05 5.53 17.01
C ASP A 295 26.53 4.07 17.04
N LYS A 296 25.64 3.15 17.44
CA LYS A 296 25.90 1.70 17.32
C LYS A 296 25.39 1.10 16.01
N ASP A 297 24.45 1.74 15.32
CA ASP A 297 23.70 1.10 14.22
C ASP A 297 23.93 1.67 12.82
N GLY A 298 24.80 2.68 12.64
CA GLY A 298 25.18 3.19 11.30
C GLY A 298 24.06 3.84 10.46
N GLN A 299 22.79 3.75 10.89
CA GLN A 299 21.62 4.30 10.19
C GLN A 299 21.57 5.85 10.20
N ASN A 300 22.35 6.51 11.05
CA ASN A 300 22.26 7.97 11.30
C ASN A 300 23.38 8.82 10.69
N GLN A 301 24.37 8.23 10.01
CA GLN A 301 25.53 8.96 9.47
C GLN A 301 25.20 10.06 8.44
N PHE A 302 23.97 10.08 7.90
CA PHE A 302 23.59 10.95 6.78
C PHE A 302 22.52 11.99 7.11
N VAL A 303 22.02 12.02 8.35
CA VAL A 303 21.09 13.07 8.77
C VAL A 303 21.89 14.35 8.93
N GLN A 304 21.63 15.34 8.08
CA GLN A 304 22.44 16.55 8.07
C GLN A 304 21.62 17.79 7.78
N TYR A 305 21.73 18.76 8.68
CA TYR A 305 21.25 20.13 8.49
C TYR A 305 22.44 21.03 8.17
N VAL A 306 22.35 21.81 7.09
CA VAL A 306 23.42 22.72 6.66
C VAL A 306 22.84 24.09 6.39
N THR A 307 23.38 25.11 7.06
CA THR A 307 23.11 26.52 6.80
C THR A 307 24.09 27.06 5.78
N ILE A 308 23.60 27.91 4.88
CA ILE A 308 24.38 28.56 3.82
C ILE A 308 24.41 30.06 4.11
N GLU A 309 25.60 30.62 4.19
CA GLU A 309 25.84 32.05 4.35
C GLU A 309 26.24 32.66 3.00
N THR A 310 25.30 32.74 2.05
CA THR A 310 25.56 33.31 0.72
C THR A 310 25.21 34.79 0.67
N LYS A 311 26.15 35.64 0.25
CA LYS A 311 25.93 37.08 0.00
C LYS A 311 26.03 37.43 -1.49
N GLU A 312 26.68 36.60 -2.32
CA GLU A 312 26.90 36.87 -3.75
C GLU A 312 26.45 35.72 -4.68
N ILE A 313 26.10 36.04 -5.94
CA ILE A 313 25.63 35.08 -6.96
C ILE A 313 26.66 33.97 -7.24
N LYS A 314 27.96 34.29 -7.21
CA LYS A 314 29.03 33.30 -7.44
C LYS A 314 29.07 32.24 -6.34
N GLU A 315 28.80 32.63 -5.10
CA GLU A 315 28.75 31.71 -3.96
C GLU A 315 27.51 30.80 -4.04
N GLU A 316 26.38 31.32 -4.55
CA GLU A 316 25.16 30.52 -4.80
C GLU A 316 25.41 29.39 -5.82
N GLU A 317 26.17 29.66 -6.89
CA GLU A 317 26.55 28.64 -7.87
C GLU A 317 27.43 27.53 -7.25
N GLU A 318 28.42 27.90 -6.45
CA GLU A 318 29.32 26.96 -5.80
C GLU A 318 28.59 26.05 -4.81
N GLU A 319 27.69 26.60 -3.98
CA GLU A 319 26.93 25.83 -3.02
C GLU A 319 25.92 24.89 -3.69
N ASN A 320 25.27 25.33 -4.78
CA ASN A 320 24.42 24.46 -5.59
C ASN A 320 25.22 23.27 -6.18
N LYS A 321 26.40 23.52 -6.76
CA LYS A 321 27.27 22.45 -7.29
C LYS A 321 27.73 21.48 -6.21
N LYS A 322 28.08 22.00 -5.02
CA LYS A 322 28.48 21.20 -3.86
C LYS A 322 27.35 20.31 -3.37
N LEU A 323 26.12 20.83 -3.31
CA LEU A 323 24.94 20.03 -2.96
C LEU A 323 24.67 18.93 -4.00
N ILE A 324 24.73 19.24 -5.30
CA ILE A 324 24.58 18.23 -6.37
C ILE A 324 25.61 17.11 -6.21
N LYS A 325 26.89 17.47 -6.05
CA LYS A 325 27.97 16.48 -5.86
C LYS A 325 27.68 15.57 -4.67
N LYS A 326 27.28 16.16 -3.55
CA LYS A 326 26.93 15.42 -2.34
C LYS A 326 25.74 14.47 -2.53
N ILE A 327 24.73 14.88 -3.29
CA ILE A 327 23.58 14.03 -3.62
C ILE A 327 24.03 12.82 -4.44
N GLU A 328 24.92 13.01 -5.40
CA GLU A 328 25.47 11.91 -6.19
C GLU A 328 26.33 10.97 -5.34
N ASP A 329 27.17 11.52 -4.44
CA ASP A 329 27.94 10.72 -3.49
C ASP A 329 27.02 9.87 -2.59
N ILE A 330 25.92 10.44 -2.10
CA ILE A 330 24.89 9.71 -1.33
C ILE A 330 24.29 8.56 -2.15
N LYS A 331 23.91 8.80 -3.41
CA LYS A 331 23.35 7.75 -4.28
C LYS A 331 24.34 6.61 -4.51
N ILE A 332 25.62 6.94 -4.75
CA ILE A 332 26.69 5.95 -4.96
C ILE A 332 26.91 5.13 -3.68
N GLN A 333 26.96 5.80 -2.54
CA GLN A 333 27.15 5.13 -1.26
C GLN A 333 25.98 4.20 -0.91
N LEU A 334 24.74 4.67 -1.03
CA LEU A 334 23.55 3.85 -0.78
C LEU A 334 23.48 2.62 -1.69
N LEU A 335 23.84 2.80 -2.97
CA LEU A 335 23.92 1.69 -3.91
C LEU A 335 24.95 0.65 -3.47
N LYS A 336 26.11 1.09 -2.99
CA LYS A 336 27.17 0.21 -2.48
C LYS A 336 26.71 -0.54 -1.24
N GLU A 337 26.15 0.16 -0.26
CA GLU A 337 25.64 -0.43 0.99
C GLU A 337 24.54 -1.46 0.73
N ASN A 338 23.61 -1.17 -0.17
CA ASN A 338 22.55 -2.11 -0.54
C ASN A 338 23.09 -3.36 -1.27
N LYS A 339 24.12 -3.22 -2.11
CA LYS A 339 24.79 -4.37 -2.74
C LYS A 339 25.52 -5.24 -1.72
N GLU A 340 26.30 -4.62 -0.83
CA GLU A 340 27.00 -5.32 0.24
C GLU A 340 26.01 -6.04 1.16
N PHE A 341 24.92 -5.38 1.53
CA PHE A 341 23.85 -5.99 2.31
C PHE A 341 23.29 -7.25 1.65
N ARG A 342 23.01 -7.21 0.33
CA ARG A 342 22.54 -8.38 -0.40
C ARG A 342 23.56 -9.52 -0.41
N ILE A 343 24.83 -9.22 -0.64
CA ILE A 343 25.92 -10.21 -0.63
C ILE A 343 26.01 -10.89 0.74
N VAL A 344 26.05 -10.10 1.82
CA VAL A 344 26.16 -10.61 3.20
C VAL A 344 24.95 -11.46 3.60
N ASN A 345 23.76 -11.14 3.10
CA ASN A 345 22.53 -11.87 3.42
C ASN A 345 22.19 -12.97 2.39
N GLY A 346 23.08 -13.27 1.42
CA GLY A 346 22.85 -14.30 0.41
C GLY A 346 21.67 -14.01 -0.53
N LEU A 347 21.37 -12.74 -0.78
CA LEU A 347 20.24 -12.28 -1.58
C LEU A 347 20.66 -12.04 -3.04
N SER A 348 19.77 -12.37 -3.99
CA SER A 348 20.04 -12.18 -5.43
C SER A 348 20.15 -10.71 -5.81
N GLU A 349 21.19 -10.33 -6.57
CA GLU A 349 21.34 -8.97 -7.13
C GLU A 349 20.30 -8.65 -8.22
N ASN A 350 19.77 -9.67 -8.91
CA ASN A 350 18.84 -9.50 -10.02
C ASN A 350 17.36 -9.56 -9.59
N MET A 351 17.09 -9.73 -8.29
CA MET A 351 15.74 -9.79 -7.75
C MET A 351 15.60 -8.80 -6.59
N ILE A 352 14.71 -7.83 -6.76
CA ILE A 352 14.43 -6.79 -5.78
C ILE A 352 13.15 -7.20 -5.04
N TRP A 353 13.27 -7.55 -3.76
CA TRP A 353 12.16 -8.06 -2.94
C TRP A 353 12.07 -7.34 -1.58
N PHE A 354 11.09 -7.71 -0.75
CA PHE A 354 11.02 -7.28 0.64
C PHE A 354 12.29 -7.68 1.40
N ASN A 355 12.75 -6.83 2.31
CA ASN A 355 13.97 -7.03 3.10
C ASN A 355 15.27 -7.23 2.28
N HIS A 356 15.32 -6.79 1.01
CA HIS A 356 16.53 -6.86 0.16
C HIS A 356 17.40 -5.62 0.21
N PHE A 357 16.97 -4.59 0.94
CA PHE A 357 17.68 -3.33 1.09
C PHE A 357 18.00 -3.11 2.56
N SER A 358 19.19 -2.59 2.83
CA SER A 358 19.47 -2.00 4.13
C SER A 358 18.85 -0.60 4.23
N GLN A 359 18.74 0.11 3.10
CA GLN A 359 18.24 1.48 3.06
C GLN A 359 17.52 1.80 1.75
N GLU A 360 16.41 2.55 1.82
CA GLU A 360 15.67 2.98 0.62
C GLU A 360 16.31 4.20 -0.05
N GLY A 361 16.66 5.22 0.72
CA GLY A 361 17.05 6.52 0.17
C GLY A 361 17.15 7.61 1.22
N ARG A 362 17.19 8.85 0.73
CA ARG A 362 17.11 10.07 1.55
C ARG A 362 16.00 10.98 1.07
N VAL A 363 15.63 11.92 1.92
CA VAL A 363 14.70 13.02 1.61
C VAL A 363 15.45 14.34 1.77
N LEU A 364 15.40 15.18 0.74
CA LEU A 364 15.98 16.51 0.70
C LEU A 364 14.89 17.57 0.87
N TYR A 365 15.14 18.48 1.81
CA TYR A 365 14.35 19.67 2.06
C TYR A 365 15.22 20.91 1.77
N LEU A 366 14.75 21.78 0.87
CA LEU A 366 15.37 23.08 0.61
C LEU A 366 14.61 24.15 1.40
N LEU A 367 15.31 24.90 2.24
CA LEU A 367 14.72 25.72 3.28
C LEU A 367 15.08 27.20 3.15
N ASN A 368 14.14 28.05 3.55
CA ASN A 368 14.35 29.50 3.70
C ASN A 368 14.94 29.84 5.09
N GLU A 369 15.16 31.13 5.35
CA GLU A 369 15.69 31.65 6.62
C GLU A 369 14.90 31.22 7.86
N GLN A 370 13.60 30.91 7.71
CA GLN A 370 12.73 30.48 8.81
C GLN A 370 12.80 28.95 9.05
N GLY A 371 13.59 28.23 8.24
CA GLY A 371 13.69 26.77 8.27
C GLY A 371 12.44 26.07 7.71
N THR A 372 11.67 26.75 6.87
CA THR A 372 10.50 26.18 6.16
C THR A 372 10.84 25.98 4.69
N LEU A 373 10.11 25.11 3.98
CA LEU A 373 10.36 24.87 2.56
C LEU A 373 10.28 26.16 1.73
N ILE A 374 11.27 26.38 0.85
CA ILE A 374 11.26 27.50 -0.12
C ILE A 374 10.06 27.40 -1.06
N ASN A 375 9.67 26.18 -1.42
CA ASN A 375 8.46 25.88 -2.17
C ASN A 375 7.61 24.93 -1.33
N HIS A 376 6.49 25.46 -0.83
CA HIS A 376 5.63 24.89 0.21
C HIS A 376 5.02 23.50 -0.11
N ARG A 377 5.21 22.95 -1.32
CA ARG A 377 4.78 21.59 -1.68
C ARG A 377 5.86 20.73 -2.35
N GLN A 378 7.12 21.18 -2.38
CA GLN A 378 8.19 20.43 -3.04
C GLN A 378 9.18 19.85 -2.03
N ILE A 379 9.13 18.52 -1.90
CA ILE A 379 10.04 17.70 -1.10
C ILE A 379 10.67 16.68 -2.05
N TYR A 380 11.97 16.46 -1.97
CA TYR A 380 12.66 15.64 -2.96
C TYR A 380 13.19 14.33 -2.39
N SER A 381 13.02 13.22 -3.11
CA SER A 381 13.67 11.95 -2.78
C SER A 381 14.99 11.82 -3.52
N ILE A 382 16.01 11.36 -2.80
CA ILE A 382 17.30 10.96 -3.33
C ILE A 382 17.36 9.44 -3.20
N LYS A 383 17.34 8.74 -4.34
CA LYS A 383 17.30 7.27 -4.38
C LYS A 383 18.50 6.74 -5.16
N PRO A 384 19.16 5.66 -4.70
CA PRO A 384 20.14 4.95 -5.51
C PRO A 384 19.45 4.26 -6.70
N LYS A 385 20.24 4.00 -7.74
CA LYS A 385 19.78 3.48 -9.04
C LYS A 385 18.97 2.18 -8.94
N ASP A 386 19.28 1.30 -7.99
CA ASP A 386 18.57 0.03 -7.79
C ASP A 386 17.17 0.24 -7.18
N THR A 387 17.03 1.16 -6.22
CA THR A 387 15.72 1.55 -5.67
C THR A 387 14.91 2.44 -6.62
N GLU A 388 15.55 3.17 -7.54
CA GLU A 388 14.87 3.92 -8.62
C GLU A 388 14.30 2.99 -9.70
N LYS A 389 15.07 1.97 -10.11
CA LYS A 389 14.68 0.95 -11.11
C LYS A 389 13.61 -0.03 -10.64
N SER A 390 13.27 -0.01 -9.36
CA SER A 390 12.22 -0.85 -8.77
C SER A 390 10.79 -0.46 -9.20
N HIS A 391 10.65 0.49 -10.13
CA HIS A 391 9.38 0.86 -10.75
C HIS A 391 9.30 0.26 -12.17
N TRP A 392 8.72 -0.94 -12.29
CA TRP A 392 8.16 -1.47 -13.55
C TRP A 392 9.12 -1.78 -14.71
N GLU A 393 10.41 -2.06 -14.48
CA GLU A 393 11.27 -2.59 -15.56
C GLU A 393 10.85 -4.00 -16.01
N GLN A 394 10.33 -4.85 -15.10
CA GLN A 394 9.87 -6.22 -15.37
C GLN A 394 8.53 -6.49 -14.68
N PHE A 395 7.57 -7.18 -15.31
CA PHE A 395 6.29 -7.58 -14.69
C PHE A 395 6.45 -8.81 -13.78
N ASP A 396 7.32 -8.67 -12.78
CA ASP A 396 7.69 -9.73 -11.86
C ASP A 396 6.62 -9.96 -10.76
N ASN A 397 6.90 -10.90 -9.85
CA ASN A 397 6.00 -11.27 -8.77
C ASN A 397 5.67 -10.09 -7.82
N GLY A 398 6.56 -9.11 -7.69
CA GLY A 398 6.41 -7.98 -6.77
C GLY A 398 5.41 -7.00 -7.32
N ILE A 399 5.52 -6.75 -8.63
CA ILE A 399 4.55 -5.98 -9.40
C ILE A 399 3.19 -6.65 -9.42
N GLN A 400 3.13 -7.97 -9.61
CA GLN A 400 1.87 -8.72 -9.57
C GLN A 400 1.19 -8.61 -8.20
N SER A 401 1.97 -8.69 -7.11
CA SER A 401 1.44 -8.54 -5.74
C SER A 401 0.91 -7.12 -5.50
N LYS A 402 1.68 -6.09 -5.89
CA LYS A 402 1.26 -4.68 -5.81
C LYS A 402 -0.02 -4.43 -6.60
N LEU A 403 -0.14 -5.03 -7.78
CA LEU A 403 -1.33 -4.94 -8.61
C LEU A 403 -2.55 -5.54 -7.92
N LEU A 404 -2.44 -6.75 -7.35
CA LEU A 404 -3.52 -7.38 -6.60
C LEU A 404 -3.94 -6.55 -5.38
N MET A 405 -2.99 -5.97 -4.66
CA MET A 405 -3.27 -5.04 -3.55
C MET A 405 -3.99 -3.78 -4.02
N THR A 406 -3.57 -3.21 -5.15
CA THR A 406 -4.18 -1.99 -5.72
C THR A 406 -5.63 -2.27 -6.14
N ILE A 407 -5.90 -3.39 -6.81
CA ILE A 407 -7.26 -3.81 -7.16
C ILE A 407 -8.10 -3.99 -5.91
N LYS A 408 -7.53 -4.65 -4.89
CA LYS A 408 -8.15 -4.86 -3.60
C LYS A 408 -8.54 -3.49 -3.04
N GLU A 409 -7.63 -2.52 -2.94
CA GLU A 409 -7.94 -1.15 -2.47
C GLU A 409 -9.02 -0.45 -3.29
N MET A 410 -8.90 -0.46 -4.63
CA MET A 410 -9.89 0.13 -5.54
C MET A 410 -11.29 -0.44 -5.30
N THR A 411 -11.39 -1.75 -5.04
CA THR A 411 -12.66 -2.41 -4.73
C THR A 411 -13.27 -1.95 -3.40
N GLU A 412 -12.46 -1.64 -2.37
CA GLU A 412 -13.00 -1.09 -1.10
C GLU A 412 -13.44 0.35 -1.28
N LYS A 413 -12.66 1.11 -2.06
CA LYS A 413 -12.93 2.52 -2.35
C LYS A 413 -14.06 2.71 -3.37
N SER A 414 -14.69 1.64 -3.84
CA SER A 414 -15.71 1.65 -4.91
C SER A 414 -15.25 2.39 -6.18
N ILE A 415 -13.93 2.38 -6.44
CA ILE A 415 -13.34 2.95 -7.65
C ILE A 415 -13.56 1.94 -8.77
N THR A 416 -14.01 2.43 -9.94
CA THR A 416 -14.19 1.57 -11.11
C THR A 416 -12.85 0.99 -11.55
N ILE A 417 -12.77 -0.33 -11.64
CA ILE A 417 -11.58 -1.05 -12.10
C ILE A 417 -11.56 -0.99 -13.63
N ASP A 418 -11.00 0.10 -14.15
CA ASP A 418 -10.76 0.34 -15.57
C ASP A 418 -9.29 0.68 -15.82
N LYS A 419 -8.89 0.65 -17.09
CA LYS A 419 -7.50 0.88 -17.50
C LYS A 419 -6.94 2.21 -17.00
N GLU A 420 -7.76 3.25 -17.00
CA GLU A 420 -7.32 4.60 -16.64
C GLU A 420 -7.10 4.73 -15.14
N ASN A 421 -8.02 4.21 -14.34
CA ASN A 421 -7.91 4.21 -12.89
C ASN A 421 -6.80 3.26 -12.40
N LEU A 422 -6.66 2.07 -13.01
CA LEU A 422 -5.55 1.17 -12.69
C LEU A 422 -4.19 1.85 -12.94
N ARG A 423 -4.03 2.52 -14.08
CA ARG A 423 -2.78 3.23 -14.38
C ARG A 423 -2.47 4.31 -13.33
N LYS A 424 -3.48 5.09 -12.93
CA LYS A 424 -3.35 6.16 -11.94
C LYS A 424 -3.02 5.62 -10.56
N GLU A 425 -3.73 4.59 -10.10
CA GLU A 425 -3.53 3.99 -8.77
C GLU A 425 -2.21 3.23 -8.66
N LEU A 426 -1.74 2.62 -9.76
CA LEU A 426 -0.41 1.97 -9.83
C LEU A 426 0.75 2.97 -9.96
N ASP A 427 0.43 4.26 -10.13
CA ASP A 427 1.36 5.36 -10.37
C ASP A 427 2.27 5.11 -11.58
N LEU A 428 1.65 4.67 -12.68
CA LEU A 428 2.33 4.32 -13.92
C LEU A 428 2.29 5.47 -14.93
N ASP A 429 3.46 5.84 -15.47
CA ASP A 429 3.54 6.70 -16.65
C ASP A 429 3.03 5.96 -17.91
N GLN A 430 2.77 6.71 -18.99
CA GLN A 430 2.21 6.15 -20.23
C GLN A 430 3.10 5.09 -20.89
N VAL A 431 4.43 5.26 -20.83
CA VAL A 431 5.38 4.35 -21.47
C VAL A 431 5.43 3.03 -20.71
N SER A 432 5.52 3.09 -19.38
CA SER A 432 5.51 1.92 -18.51
C SER A 432 4.16 1.18 -18.54
N TRP A 433 3.05 1.91 -18.63
CA TRP A 433 1.71 1.33 -18.84
C TRP A 433 1.65 0.54 -20.14
N ASN A 434 1.98 1.16 -21.28
CA ASN A 434 1.90 0.51 -22.59
C ASN A 434 2.76 -0.77 -22.68
N ARG A 435 3.88 -0.81 -21.94
CA ARG A 435 4.76 -1.98 -21.88
C ARG A 435 4.11 -3.19 -21.20
N HIS A 436 3.36 -2.96 -20.12
CA HIS A 436 2.81 -4.01 -19.26
C HIS A 436 1.28 -4.12 -19.30
N GLU A 437 0.60 -3.32 -20.12
CA GLU A 437 -0.86 -3.21 -20.18
C GLU A 437 -1.51 -4.59 -20.33
N SER A 438 -1.00 -5.39 -21.26
CA SER A 438 -1.50 -6.75 -21.50
C SER A 438 -1.42 -7.60 -20.24
N ASP A 439 -0.26 -7.62 -19.58
CA ASP A 439 -0.03 -8.45 -18.40
C ASP A 439 -0.87 -7.97 -17.21
N ILE A 440 -0.93 -6.65 -16.99
CA ILE A 440 -1.76 -5.99 -15.98
C ILE A 440 -3.24 -6.34 -16.19
N CYS A 441 -3.78 -6.11 -17.40
CA CYS A 441 -5.18 -6.41 -17.70
C CYS A 441 -5.47 -7.90 -17.54
N SER A 442 -4.52 -8.76 -17.92
CA SER A 442 -4.65 -10.19 -17.75
C SER A 442 -4.63 -10.63 -16.28
N LEU A 443 -4.06 -9.83 -15.37
CA LEU A 443 -4.00 -10.05 -13.93
C LEU A 443 -5.22 -9.46 -13.18
N VAL A 444 -5.75 -8.35 -13.67
CA VAL A 444 -6.83 -7.61 -13.02
C VAL A 444 -8.19 -8.23 -13.28
N LEU A 445 -8.44 -8.67 -14.52
CA LEU A 445 -9.73 -9.21 -14.88
C LEU A 445 -9.79 -10.66 -14.40
N PRO A 446 -10.69 -11.01 -13.44
CA PRO A 446 -11.01 -12.41 -13.25
C PRO A 446 -11.54 -12.94 -14.58
N PRO A 447 -11.10 -14.12 -15.03
CA PRO A 447 -11.62 -14.70 -16.26
C PRO A 447 -13.14 -14.82 -16.12
N VAL A 448 -13.86 -14.12 -16.99
CA VAL A 448 -15.33 -14.01 -16.95
C VAL A 448 -15.92 -15.41 -17.07
N ILE A 449 -16.53 -15.91 -16.00
CA ILE A 449 -17.41 -17.08 -16.05
C ILE A 449 -18.80 -16.52 -16.32
N SER A 450 -19.18 -16.41 -17.60
CA SER A 450 -20.47 -15.85 -18.02
C SER A 450 -21.67 -16.60 -17.43
N THR A 451 -21.49 -17.88 -17.10
CA THR A 451 -22.37 -18.72 -16.27
C THR A 451 -21.56 -19.94 -15.81
N PRO A 452 -21.57 -20.36 -14.52
CA PRO A 452 -20.95 -21.62 -14.12
C PRO A 452 -21.67 -22.78 -14.81
N LEU A 453 -21.01 -23.35 -15.82
CA LEU A 453 -21.56 -24.43 -16.65
C LEU A 453 -21.25 -25.81 -16.07
N SER A 454 -20.28 -25.90 -15.16
CA SER A 454 -19.77 -27.16 -14.63
C SER A 454 -19.86 -27.24 -13.10
N LYS A 455 -20.29 -28.40 -12.60
CA LYS A 455 -20.23 -28.77 -11.17
C LYS A 455 -18.84 -29.28 -10.75
N SER A 456 -17.90 -29.40 -11.68
CA SER A 456 -16.53 -29.83 -11.40
C SER A 456 -15.81 -28.86 -10.48
N LYS A 457 -14.80 -29.37 -9.78
CA LYS A 457 -13.94 -28.61 -8.87
C LYS A 457 -12.50 -28.79 -9.31
N ILE A 458 -11.72 -27.73 -9.25
CA ILE A 458 -10.28 -27.76 -9.49
C ILE A 458 -9.58 -27.39 -8.19
N VAL A 459 -8.73 -28.28 -7.72
CA VAL A 459 -7.88 -28.06 -6.53
C VAL A 459 -6.45 -27.84 -6.99
N ILE A 460 -5.86 -26.73 -6.55
CA ILE A 460 -4.46 -26.38 -6.80
C ILE A 460 -3.70 -26.60 -5.48
N THR A 461 -2.69 -27.47 -5.47
CA THR A 461 -1.80 -27.58 -4.30
C THR A 461 -0.70 -26.54 -4.39
N CYS A 462 -0.25 -26.01 -3.25
CA CYS A 462 0.82 -25.03 -3.18
C CYS A 462 1.71 -25.30 -1.97
N GLY A 463 3.02 -25.15 -2.10
CA GLY A 463 3.97 -25.31 -1.00
C GLY A 463 5.30 -25.91 -1.44
N LEU A 464 6.27 -25.95 -0.52
CA LEU A 464 7.64 -26.42 -0.78
C LEU A 464 7.69 -27.88 -1.23
N PRO A 465 8.72 -28.31 -1.99
CA PRO A 465 8.99 -29.74 -2.17
C PRO A 465 8.99 -30.48 -0.83
N ALA A 466 8.59 -31.76 -0.83
CA ALA A 466 8.49 -32.61 0.36
C ALA A 466 7.49 -32.18 1.48
N CYS A 467 6.65 -31.16 1.26
CA CYS A 467 5.63 -30.75 2.25
C CYS A 467 4.35 -31.60 2.28
N GLY A 468 4.24 -32.68 1.48
CA GLY A 468 3.10 -33.60 1.52
C GLY A 468 2.01 -33.41 0.45
N LYS A 469 2.17 -32.47 -0.49
CA LYS A 469 1.18 -32.23 -1.58
C LYS A 469 0.79 -33.48 -2.37
N SER A 470 1.79 -34.28 -2.76
CA SER A 470 1.53 -35.48 -3.57
C SER A 470 0.88 -36.60 -2.76
N TYR A 471 1.19 -36.69 -1.46
CA TYR A 471 0.50 -37.61 -0.55
C TYR A 471 -1.00 -37.29 -0.51
N PHE A 472 -1.35 -36.02 -0.26
CA PHE A 472 -2.73 -35.54 -0.32
C PHE A 472 -3.39 -35.83 -1.67
N SER A 473 -2.74 -35.42 -2.76
CA SER A 473 -3.33 -35.48 -4.11
C SER A 473 -3.57 -36.92 -4.57
N GLN A 474 -2.65 -37.83 -4.23
CA GLN A 474 -2.75 -39.25 -4.56
C GLN A 474 -3.84 -39.93 -3.74
N ALA A 475 -3.86 -39.69 -2.42
CA ALA A 475 -4.87 -40.26 -1.54
C ALA A 475 -6.30 -39.87 -1.96
N VAL A 476 -6.55 -38.60 -2.30
CA VAL A 476 -7.87 -38.17 -2.80
C VAL A 476 -8.21 -38.83 -4.14
N ALA A 477 -7.28 -38.91 -5.09
CA ALA A 477 -7.53 -39.50 -6.40
C ALA A 477 -7.85 -41.01 -6.31
N GLU A 478 -7.10 -41.76 -5.50
CA GLU A 478 -7.27 -43.21 -5.34
C GLU A 478 -8.52 -43.57 -4.54
N ARG A 479 -8.79 -42.83 -3.45
CA ARG A 479 -9.89 -43.14 -2.51
C ARG A 479 -11.24 -42.56 -2.91
N SER A 480 -11.30 -41.71 -3.94
CA SER A 480 -12.55 -41.10 -4.42
C SER A 480 -13.32 -41.93 -5.46
N ASN A 481 -12.96 -43.21 -5.64
CA ASN A 481 -13.57 -44.11 -6.61
C ASN A 481 -13.63 -43.52 -8.04
N GLY A 482 -12.56 -42.81 -8.43
CA GLY A 482 -12.39 -42.26 -9.77
C GLY A 482 -13.03 -40.89 -10.03
N ALA A 483 -13.68 -40.28 -9.04
CA ALA A 483 -14.30 -38.95 -9.16
C ALA A 483 -13.27 -37.81 -9.26
N TRP A 484 -12.13 -37.93 -8.56
CA TRP A 484 -11.01 -36.99 -8.65
C TRP A 484 -9.90 -37.51 -9.54
N LYS A 485 -9.37 -36.65 -10.41
CA LYS A 485 -8.23 -36.93 -11.28
C LYS A 485 -7.04 -36.10 -10.86
N ARG A 486 -5.90 -36.76 -10.61
CA ARG A 486 -4.63 -36.10 -10.31
C ARG A 486 -3.88 -35.75 -11.60
N ILE A 487 -3.35 -34.54 -11.66
CA ILE A 487 -2.43 -34.06 -12.70
C ILE A 487 -1.15 -33.62 -12.02
N ASN A 488 -0.03 -34.28 -12.32
CA ASN A 488 1.28 -33.92 -11.81
C ASN A 488 2.25 -33.75 -12.98
N GLN A 489 3.07 -32.70 -12.93
CA GLN A 489 4.01 -32.39 -14.00
C GLN A 489 5.24 -33.31 -14.01
N ASP A 490 5.73 -33.74 -12.84
CA ASP A 490 6.84 -34.68 -12.76
C ASP A 490 6.50 -36.01 -13.47
N ASP A 491 5.25 -36.45 -13.38
CA ASP A 491 4.75 -37.66 -14.07
C ASP A 491 4.58 -37.45 -15.59
N LEU A 492 4.13 -36.25 -16.00
CA LEU A 492 3.79 -35.94 -17.39
C LEU A 492 4.95 -35.33 -18.20
N GLY A 493 5.99 -34.85 -17.51
CA GLY A 493 7.19 -34.20 -18.03
C GLY A 493 7.01 -32.71 -18.33
N THR A 494 5.95 -32.31 -19.06
CA THR A 494 5.78 -30.92 -19.50
C THR A 494 4.50 -30.28 -18.99
N ARG A 495 4.57 -28.97 -18.69
CA ARG A 495 3.40 -28.16 -18.29
C ARG A 495 2.29 -28.22 -19.34
N LYS A 496 2.63 -28.19 -20.64
CA LYS A 496 1.65 -28.25 -21.72
C LYS A 496 0.79 -29.52 -21.66
N LYS A 497 1.38 -30.67 -21.33
CA LYS A 497 0.64 -31.92 -21.14
C LYS A 497 -0.30 -31.85 -19.94
N CYS A 498 0.11 -31.21 -18.84
CA CYS A 498 -0.78 -30.95 -17.70
C CYS A 498 -1.97 -30.08 -18.12
N GLU A 499 -1.74 -29.04 -18.93
CA GLU A 499 -2.79 -28.15 -19.43
C GLU A 499 -3.78 -28.88 -20.35
N ASP A 500 -3.28 -29.72 -21.25
CA ASP A 500 -4.14 -30.52 -22.15
C ASP A 500 -4.96 -31.55 -21.37
N LEU A 501 -4.37 -32.18 -20.36
CA LEU A 501 -5.06 -33.14 -19.52
C LEU A 501 -6.11 -32.47 -18.62
N LEU A 502 -5.82 -31.27 -18.09
CA LEU A 502 -6.78 -30.46 -17.35
C LEU A 502 -8.00 -30.14 -18.22
N LYS A 503 -7.77 -29.73 -19.47
CA LYS A 503 -8.83 -29.47 -20.44
C LYS A 503 -9.67 -30.72 -20.70
N GLN A 504 -9.04 -31.88 -20.88
CA GLN A 504 -9.74 -33.14 -21.10
C GLN A 504 -10.63 -33.51 -19.91
N TYR A 505 -10.08 -33.50 -18.69
CA TYR A 505 -10.83 -33.87 -17.48
C TYR A 505 -11.93 -32.88 -17.13
N ALA A 506 -11.66 -31.57 -17.24
CA ALA A 506 -12.66 -30.54 -16.96
C ALA A 506 -13.84 -30.63 -17.93
N LYS A 507 -13.59 -30.87 -19.22
CA LYS A 507 -14.66 -31.09 -20.22
C LYS A 507 -15.45 -32.37 -19.99
N ALA A 508 -14.82 -33.40 -19.44
CA ALA A 508 -15.48 -34.65 -19.06
C ALA A 508 -16.24 -34.56 -17.72
N GLY A 509 -16.24 -33.40 -17.05
CA GLY A 509 -16.96 -33.19 -15.80
C GLY A 509 -16.24 -33.71 -14.55
N HIS A 510 -15.00 -34.18 -14.66
CA HIS A 510 -14.25 -34.67 -13.51
C HIS A 510 -13.79 -33.55 -12.57
N HIS A 511 -13.68 -33.85 -11.28
CA HIS A 511 -12.92 -33.02 -10.35
C HIS A 511 -11.42 -33.26 -10.57
N VAL A 512 -10.61 -32.21 -10.48
CA VAL A 512 -9.18 -32.28 -10.83
C VAL A 512 -8.31 -31.72 -9.72
N ILE A 513 -7.21 -32.39 -9.41
CA ILE A 513 -6.15 -31.91 -8.51
C ILE A 513 -4.90 -31.64 -9.34
N ILE A 514 -4.40 -30.41 -9.27
CA ILE A 514 -3.16 -29.97 -9.90
C ILE A 514 -2.05 -30.05 -8.86
N ASP A 515 -1.35 -31.18 -8.85
CA ASP A 515 -0.27 -31.50 -7.92
C ASP A 515 1.06 -30.95 -8.41
N ARG A 516 1.38 -29.72 -8.00
CA ARG A 516 2.65 -29.02 -8.28
C ARG A 516 3.02 -28.13 -7.09
N CYS A 517 4.23 -27.58 -7.07
CA CYS A 517 4.60 -26.59 -6.05
C CYS A 517 3.81 -25.28 -6.18
N ASN A 518 3.45 -24.88 -7.41
CA ASN A 518 2.70 -23.65 -7.72
C ASN A 518 3.20 -22.44 -6.90
N GLN A 519 4.52 -22.24 -6.96
CA GLN A 519 5.29 -21.42 -6.03
C GLN A 519 5.05 -19.90 -6.17
N ASP A 520 4.61 -19.46 -7.35
CA ASP A 520 4.41 -18.05 -7.68
C ASP A 520 2.99 -17.77 -8.21
N ILE A 521 2.63 -16.49 -8.24
CA ILE A 521 1.30 -16.00 -8.67
C ILE A 521 1.05 -16.39 -10.13
N GLY A 522 2.05 -16.26 -11.01
CA GLY A 522 1.92 -16.57 -12.44
C GLY A 522 1.55 -18.02 -12.72
N GLN A 523 2.15 -18.97 -12.00
CA GLN A 523 1.82 -20.39 -12.08
C GLN A 523 0.39 -20.67 -11.65
N ARG A 524 -0.02 -20.13 -10.50
CA ARG A 524 -1.37 -20.32 -9.96
C ARG A 524 -2.42 -19.72 -10.88
N ARG A 525 -2.19 -18.50 -11.36
CA ARG A 525 -3.11 -17.77 -12.23
C ARG A 525 -3.40 -18.48 -13.54
N ASN A 526 -2.43 -19.18 -14.12
CA ASN A 526 -2.67 -19.95 -15.34
C ASN A 526 -3.77 -20.99 -15.17
N TRP A 527 -3.76 -21.70 -14.03
CA TRP A 527 -4.78 -22.70 -13.73
C TRP A 527 -6.16 -22.09 -13.53
N ILE A 528 -6.23 -20.93 -12.87
CA ILE A 528 -7.48 -20.16 -12.68
C ILE A 528 -8.04 -19.72 -14.04
N LYS A 529 -7.20 -19.17 -14.93
CA LYS A 529 -7.60 -18.76 -16.29
C LYS A 529 -8.16 -19.94 -17.08
N MET A 530 -7.49 -21.09 -17.02
CA MET A 530 -7.94 -22.30 -17.69
C MET A 530 -9.28 -22.81 -17.13
N ALA A 531 -9.40 -22.90 -15.81
CA ALA A 531 -10.63 -23.34 -15.14
C ALA A 531 -11.84 -22.52 -15.60
N ALA A 532 -11.70 -21.19 -15.61
CA ALA A 532 -12.75 -20.30 -16.05
C ALA A 532 -13.06 -20.41 -17.55
N SER A 533 -12.04 -20.65 -18.41
CA SER A 533 -12.28 -20.94 -19.83
C SER A 533 -13.08 -22.23 -20.07
N PHE A 534 -13.16 -23.11 -19.06
CA PHE A 534 -13.98 -24.32 -19.06
C PHE A 534 -15.30 -24.16 -18.28
N GLY A 535 -15.61 -22.95 -17.79
CA GLY A 535 -16.82 -22.69 -17.01
C GLY A 535 -16.80 -23.27 -15.58
N VAL A 536 -15.61 -23.60 -15.05
CA VAL A 536 -15.43 -24.11 -13.69
C VAL A 536 -15.19 -22.93 -12.72
N SER A 537 -16.14 -22.68 -11.83
CA SER A 537 -16.05 -21.61 -10.82
C SER A 537 -15.49 -22.06 -9.48
N GLN A 538 -15.45 -23.37 -9.21
CA GLN A 538 -14.98 -23.93 -7.95
C GLN A 538 -13.48 -24.25 -8.01
N VAL A 539 -12.66 -23.20 -8.01
CA VAL A 539 -11.19 -23.32 -7.96
C VAL A 539 -10.69 -23.12 -6.54
N HIS A 540 -10.21 -24.17 -5.90
CA HIS A 540 -9.73 -24.16 -4.53
C HIS A 540 -8.21 -24.20 -4.50
N LEU A 541 -7.57 -23.47 -3.58
CA LEU A 541 -6.14 -23.61 -3.32
C LEU A 541 -5.89 -24.19 -1.94
N ILE A 542 -5.03 -25.21 -1.88
CA ILE A 542 -4.55 -25.82 -0.63
C ILE A 542 -3.08 -25.48 -0.48
N TRP A 543 -2.77 -24.64 0.51
CA TRP A 543 -1.42 -24.20 0.82
C TRP A 543 -0.85 -25.00 1.98
N PHE A 544 0.12 -25.87 1.67
CA PHE A 544 0.88 -26.61 2.66
C PHE A 544 1.98 -25.72 3.24
N THR A 545 1.85 -25.41 4.53
CA THR A 545 2.76 -24.55 5.31
C THR A 545 3.63 -25.36 6.27
N ILE A 546 3.93 -26.61 5.91
CA ILE A 546 4.85 -27.47 6.68
C ILE A 546 6.20 -26.76 6.79
N ASP A 547 6.79 -26.80 7.99
CA ASP A 547 8.06 -26.15 8.26
C ASP A 547 9.17 -26.61 7.28
N GLN A 548 10.02 -25.68 6.89
CA GLN A 548 11.11 -25.94 5.94
C GLN A 548 12.10 -26.98 6.45
N SER A 549 12.37 -27.05 7.76
CA SER A 549 13.25 -28.05 8.36
C SER A 549 12.70 -29.46 8.13
N VAL A 550 11.41 -29.64 8.40
CA VAL A 550 10.70 -30.90 8.17
C VAL A 550 10.72 -31.28 6.69
N CYS A 551 10.58 -30.31 5.78
CA CYS A 551 10.68 -30.57 4.34
C CYS A 551 12.09 -31.04 3.94
N LYS A 552 13.14 -30.43 4.50
CA LYS A 552 14.54 -30.83 4.29
C LYS A 552 14.81 -32.22 4.84
N ASP A 553 14.40 -32.52 6.05
CA ASP A 553 14.56 -33.85 6.64
C ASP A 553 13.88 -34.93 5.78
N ARG A 554 12.68 -34.63 5.28
CA ARG A 554 11.92 -35.52 4.39
C ARG A 554 12.58 -35.73 3.04
N ILE A 555 13.25 -34.73 2.47
CA ILE A 555 13.86 -34.86 1.13
C ILE A 555 15.14 -35.70 1.18
N VAL A 556 15.90 -35.62 2.27
CA VAL A 556 17.13 -36.40 2.50
C VAL A 556 16.85 -37.90 2.46
N VAL A 557 15.73 -38.33 3.07
CA VAL A 557 15.36 -39.75 3.20
C VAL A 557 14.44 -40.25 2.07
N ARG A 558 14.03 -39.40 1.12
CA ARG A 558 13.04 -39.76 0.11
C ARG A 558 13.62 -40.68 -0.95
N GLU A 559 13.09 -41.91 -1.07
CA GLU A 559 13.70 -42.89 -1.96
C GLU A 559 13.31 -42.79 -3.45
N ASN A 560 12.17 -42.18 -3.77
CA ASN A 560 11.51 -42.32 -5.08
C ASN A 560 10.95 -41.00 -5.65
N HIS A 561 11.70 -39.89 -5.65
CA HIS A 561 11.26 -38.68 -6.38
C HIS A 561 11.81 -38.69 -7.82
N PRO A 562 10.98 -38.54 -8.88
CA PRO A 562 11.44 -38.59 -10.27
C PRO A 562 12.47 -37.51 -10.64
N THR A 563 12.37 -36.35 -9.99
CA THR A 563 13.03 -35.09 -10.41
C THR A 563 13.92 -34.42 -9.36
N ILE A 564 14.01 -34.93 -8.13
CA ILE A 564 14.80 -34.30 -7.05
C ILE A 564 15.78 -35.32 -6.47
N PRO A 565 17.11 -35.08 -6.55
CA PRO A 565 18.13 -35.95 -5.97
C PRO A 565 18.04 -36.05 -4.44
N LYS A 566 18.56 -37.14 -3.88
CA LYS A 566 18.70 -37.33 -2.43
C LYS A 566 19.84 -36.49 -1.86
N GLY A 567 19.85 -36.32 -0.53
CA GLY A 567 20.96 -35.70 0.19
C GLY A 567 21.05 -34.19 0.02
N ASP A 568 22.26 -33.65 0.12
CA ASP A 568 22.54 -32.20 0.16
C ASP A 568 22.04 -31.44 -1.08
N GLU A 569 22.00 -32.11 -2.24
CA GLU A 569 21.45 -31.55 -3.49
C GLU A 569 19.93 -31.30 -3.38
N GLY A 570 19.19 -32.16 -2.68
CA GLY A 570 17.76 -31.98 -2.42
C GLY A 570 17.48 -30.82 -1.45
N ILE A 571 18.36 -30.62 -0.46
CA ILE A 571 18.28 -29.48 0.47
C ILE A 571 18.51 -28.18 -0.30
N ALA A 572 19.53 -28.12 -1.16
CA ALA A 572 19.81 -26.94 -1.99
C ALA A 572 18.63 -26.59 -2.92
N ILE A 573 17.90 -27.59 -3.40
CA ILE A 573 16.66 -27.39 -4.17
C ILE A 573 15.58 -26.75 -3.29
N ILE A 574 15.35 -27.24 -2.06
CA ILE A 574 14.41 -26.61 -1.14
C ILE A 574 14.79 -25.16 -0.85
N ASP A 575 16.06 -24.88 -0.59
CA ASP A 575 16.55 -23.52 -0.35
C ASP A 575 16.29 -22.61 -1.55
N LYS A 576 16.57 -23.09 -2.76
CA LYS A 576 16.22 -22.37 -3.99
C LYS A 576 14.70 -22.15 -4.10
N PHE A 577 13.87 -23.15 -3.80
CA PHE A 577 12.42 -23.02 -3.84
C PHE A 577 11.91 -21.98 -2.84
N ILE A 578 12.47 -21.92 -1.63
CA ILE A 578 12.12 -20.91 -0.62
C ILE A 578 12.36 -19.50 -1.17
N THR A 579 13.48 -19.25 -1.84
CA THR A 579 13.78 -17.93 -2.41
C THR A 579 12.82 -17.52 -3.53
N MET A 580 12.21 -18.49 -4.22
CA MET A 580 11.27 -18.24 -5.32
C MET A 580 9.81 -18.22 -4.87
N PHE A 581 9.52 -18.59 -3.62
CA PHE A 581 8.16 -18.83 -3.15
C PHE A 581 7.45 -17.52 -2.82
N VAL A 582 6.29 -17.32 -3.42
CA VAL A 582 5.37 -16.21 -3.15
C VAL A 582 4.12 -16.77 -2.47
N PRO A 583 3.87 -16.43 -1.20
CA PRO A 583 2.67 -16.84 -0.48
C PRO A 583 1.38 -16.63 -1.28
N PRO A 584 0.49 -17.62 -1.34
CA PRO A 584 -0.83 -17.47 -1.94
C PRO A 584 -1.67 -16.41 -1.23
N SER A 585 -2.47 -15.69 -2.02
CA SER A 585 -3.37 -14.66 -1.55
C SER A 585 -4.80 -14.90 -2.03
N GLU A 586 -5.79 -14.54 -1.22
CA GLU A 586 -7.22 -14.66 -1.56
C GLU A 586 -7.58 -13.80 -2.80
N PHE A 587 -6.81 -12.74 -3.07
CA PHE A 587 -7.03 -11.84 -4.21
C PHE A 587 -6.61 -12.43 -5.56
N GLU A 588 -6.00 -13.62 -5.58
CA GLU A 588 -5.64 -14.28 -6.84
C GLU A 588 -6.84 -14.86 -7.59
N GLY A 589 -8.01 -14.96 -6.94
CA GLY A 589 -9.27 -15.40 -7.56
C GLY A 589 -9.66 -16.84 -7.28
N PHE A 590 -9.27 -17.39 -6.13
CA PHE A 590 -9.73 -18.71 -5.67
C PHE A 590 -11.13 -18.62 -5.04
N ALA A 591 -11.94 -19.66 -5.21
CA ALA A 591 -13.20 -19.82 -4.48
C ALA A 591 -12.95 -20.10 -2.98
N SER A 592 -11.82 -20.72 -2.65
CA SER A 592 -11.38 -20.91 -1.27
C SER A 592 -9.86 -21.08 -1.19
N LEU A 593 -9.25 -20.53 -0.14
CA LEU A 593 -7.86 -20.74 0.24
C LEU A 593 -7.79 -21.48 1.58
N THR A 594 -7.19 -22.67 1.63
CA THR A 594 -7.06 -23.48 2.85
C THR A 594 -5.59 -23.70 3.16
N LYS A 595 -5.17 -23.41 4.40
CA LYS A 595 -3.81 -23.71 4.88
C LYS A 595 -3.78 -25.10 5.53
N VAL A 596 -2.69 -25.81 5.34
CA VAL A 596 -2.43 -27.14 5.93
C VAL A 596 -1.05 -27.12 6.57
N SER A 597 -1.01 -27.18 7.88
CA SER A 597 0.20 -27.05 8.69
C SER A 597 0.68 -28.38 9.30
N SER A 598 -0.14 -29.43 9.23
CA SER A 598 0.16 -30.74 9.81
C SER A 598 -0.34 -31.91 8.94
N GLU A 599 0.15 -33.12 9.22
CA GLU A 599 -0.34 -34.33 8.58
C GLU A 599 -1.80 -34.64 8.94
N GLN A 600 -2.20 -34.37 10.19
CA GLN A 600 -3.57 -34.54 10.63
C GLN A 600 -4.53 -33.63 9.83
N GLU A 601 -4.19 -32.35 9.66
CA GLU A 601 -4.99 -31.43 8.84
C GLU A 601 -5.07 -31.89 7.38
N SER A 602 -3.98 -32.46 6.84
CA SER A 602 -3.99 -33.06 5.50
C SER A 602 -4.96 -34.24 5.43
N ASN A 603 -4.97 -35.12 6.43
CA ASN A 603 -5.85 -36.29 6.50
C ASN A 603 -7.32 -35.89 6.63
N ASP A 604 -7.63 -34.93 7.50
CA ASP A 604 -8.99 -34.40 7.65
C ASP A 604 -9.50 -33.80 6.32
N LEU A 605 -8.61 -33.11 5.60
CA LEU A 605 -8.93 -32.53 4.30
C LEU A 605 -9.13 -33.61 3.22
N ILE A 606 -8.37 -34.70 3.25
CA ILE A 606 -8.58 -35.86 2.37
C ILE A 606 -10.00 -36.42 2.57
N GLU A 607 -10.41 -36.67 3.81
CA GLU A 607 -11.76 -37.17 4.12
C GLU A 607 -12.85 -36.20 3.66
N LYS A 608 -12.63 -34.88 3.83
CA LYS A 608 -13.56 -33.86 3.34
C LYS A 608 -13.76 -33.92 1.83
N TYR A 609 -12.68 -34.04 1.05
CA TYR A 609 -12.79 -34.08 -0.42
C TYR A 609 -13.35 -35.40 -0.94
N ILE A 610 -13.15 -36.52 -0.24
CA ILE A 610 -13.74 -37.82 -0.57
C ILE A 610 -15.24 -37.84 -0.24
N SER A 611 -15.63 -37.44 0.97
CA SER A 611 -17.05 -37.43 1.42
C SER A 611 -17.93 -36.51 0.60
N THR A 612 -17.38 -35.41 0.07
CA THR A 612 -18.08 -34.48 -0.82
C THR A 612 -18.59 -35.17 -2.11
N VAL A 613 -17.95 -36.27 -2.53
CA VAL A 613 -18.37 -37.07 -3.70
C VAL A 613 -19.49 -38.04 -3.32
N ASN A 614 -19.44 -38.66 -2.15
CA ASN A 614 -20.41 -39.67 -1.72
C ASN A 614 -21.82 -39.08 -1.51
N ASN A 615 -21.91 -37.87 -0.94
CA ASN A 615 -23.19 -37.19 -0.70
C ASN A 615 -23.89 -36.70 -1.99
N LEU A 616 -23.16 -36.58 -3.11
CA LEU A 616 -23.73 -36.21 -4.41
C LEU A 616 -24.35 -37.41 -5.15
N ASN A 617 -23.88 -38.64 -4.86
CA ASN A 617 -24.42 -39.85 -5.48
C ASN A 617 -25.68 -40.35 -4.76
N GLU A 618 -25.80 -40.15 -3.45
CA GLU A 618 -27.00 -40.54 -2.68
C GLU A 618 -28.24 -39.67 -2.94
N THR A 619 -28.06 -38.46 -3.50
CA THR A 619 -29.18 -37.55 -3.82
C THR A 619 -29.70 -37.69 -5.25
N THR A 620 -29.08 -38.52 -6.09
CA THR A 620 -29.53 -38.81 -7.46
C THR A 620 -30.29 -40.12 -7.62
N ASP A 621 -30.32 -40.98 -6.59
CA ASP A 621 -31.04 -42.26 -6.57
C ASP A 621 -32.29 -42.22 -5.64
N ALA A 622 -32.79 -41.03 -5.30
CA ALA A 622 -33.99 -40.83 -4.46
C ALA A 622 -35.15 -40.18 -5.23
#